data_AF-A0A4Q9LGJ7-F1
#
_entry.id   AF-A0A4Q9LGJ7-F1
#
_cell.length_a   1.000
_cell.length_b   1.000
_cell.length_c   1.000
_cell.angle_alpha   90.00
_cell.angle_beta   90.00
_cell.angle_gamma   90.00
#
_symmetry.space_group_name_H-M   'P 1'
#
loop_
_entity.id
_entity.type
_entity.pdbx_description
1 polymer ?
#
loop_
_entity_poly.entity_id
_entity_poly.type
_entity_poly.pdbx_seq_one_letter_code
_entity_poly.pdbx_strand_id
1 'polypeptide(L)'
;MDKIFELEKLETLKINNCYVHNFHSDDLICFSSRNLKYLDLEDKSVDLSDNSYFLSELNCLEYLRVSHSILPLDHLIDLNRKSHLTLKALIYEHIRLNVWDLMGIEKLEVLEKLSFQYCTFLDTDSYNFKNYYKFFHSL
;
A
#
# COMPACT_ATOMS: atom_id res chain seq x y z
N MET A 1 -21.19 -10.83 4.85
CA MET A 1 -20.10 -10.47 5.78
C MET A 1 -19.20 -11.67 5.86
N ASP A 2 -18.04 -11.54 5.23
CA ASP A 2 -17.14 -12.64 4.92
C ASP A 2 -16.21 -12.92 6.11
N LYS A 3 -16.26 -14.16 6.61
CA LYS A 3 -15.59 -14.65 7.83
C LYS A 3 -14.07 -14.45 7.87
N ILE A 4 -13.45 -14.07 6.75
CA ILE A 4 -12.01 -13.84 6.66
C ILE A 4 -11.56 -12.59 7.43
N PHE A 5 -12.43 -11.56 7.52
CA PHE A 5 -12.14 -10.31 8.24
C PHE A 5 -12.23 -10.46 9.77
N GLU A 6 -12.88 -11.53 10.26
CA GLU A 6 -13.02 -11.85 11.69
C GLU A 6 -11.79 -12.60 12.27
N LEU A 7 -10.79 -12.93 11.44
CA LEU A 7 -9.62 -13.72 11.87
C LEU A 7 -8.64 -12.89 12.73
N GLU A 8 -8.84 -12.84 14.04
CA GLU A 8 -8.05 -12.01 14.99
C GLU A 8 -6.53 -12.27 15.01
N LYS A 9 -6.09 -13.47 14.61
CA LYS A 9 -4.68 -13.89 14.63
C LYS A 9 -4.02 -13.88 13.25
N LEU A 10 -4.67 -13.31 12.25
CA LEU A 10 -4.17 -13.33 10.87
C LEU A 10 -2.94 -12.43 10.71
N GLU A 11 -1.76 -13.02 10.56
CA GLU A 11 -0.52 -12.26 10.32
C GLU A 11 -0.19 -12.08 8.85
N THR A 12 -0.75 -12.91 7.97
CA THR A 12 -0.46 -12.92 6.53
C THR A 12 -1.72 -13.10 5.73
N LEU A 13 -1.95 -12.19 4.78
CA LEU A 13 -3.00 -12.28 3.79
C LEU A 13 -2.39 -12.13 2.40
N LYS A 14 -2.76 -13.05 1.51
CA LYS A 14 -2.42 -13.00 0.09
C LYS A 14 -3.68 -13.24 -0.71
N ILE A 15 -4.03 -12.30 -1.58
CA ILE A 15 -5.15 -12.39 -2.50
C ILE A 15 -4.54 -12.22 -3.90
N ASN A 16 -4.15 -13.33 -4.50
CA ASN A 16 -3.43 -13.33 -5.78
C ASN A 16 -4.24 -14.14 -6.78
N ASN A 17 -4.56 -13.54 -7.94
CA ASN A 17 -5.34 -14.18 -9.00
C ASN A 17 -6.66 -14.78 -8.47
N CYS A 18 -7.34 -14.03 -7.61
CA CYS A 18 -8.58 -14.43 -6.96
C CYS A 18 -9.69 -13.47 -7.36
N TYR A 19 -10.73 -13.98 -8.01
CA TYR A 19 -11.90 -13.16 -8.30
C TYR A 19 -12.67 -12.88 -7.01
N VAL A 20 -12.34 -11.75 -6.36
CA VAL A 20 -13.06 -11.26 -5.19
C VAL A 20 -14.05 -10.21 -5.67
N HIS A 21 -15.32 -10.60 -5.69
CA HIS A 21 -16.40 -9.70 -6.08
C HIS A 21 -16.60 -8.66 -4.98
N ASN A 22 -16.56 -7.37 -5.32
CA ASN A 22 -16.80 -6.26 -4.39
C ASN A 22 -15.82 -6.21 -3.20
N PHE A 23 -14.52 -6.39 -3.46
CA PHE A 23 -13.51 -6.14 -2.43
C PHE A 23 -13.24 -4.64 -2.33
N HIS A 24 -13.70 -4.04 -1.24
CA HIS A 24 -13.59 -2.61 -0.99
C HIS A 24 -12.61 -2.33 0.14
N SER A 25 -12.16 -1.09 0.24
CA SER A 25 -11.29 -0.65 1.33
C SER A 25 -11.87 -0.81 2.74
N ASP A 26 -13.20 -0.75 2.89
CA ASP A 26 -13.85 -0.93 4.19
C ASP A 26 -13.65 -2.35 4.72
N ASP A 27 -13.48 -3.32 3.83
CA ASP A 27 -13.16 -4.70 4.18
C ASP A 27 -11.78 -4.80 4.86
N LEU A 28 -10.82 -3.97 4.43
CA LEU A 28 -9.49 -3.89 5.05
C LEU A 28 -9.53 -3.24 6.44
N ILE A 29 -10.42 -2.27 6.65
CA ILE A 29 -10.61 -1.62 7.95
C ILE A 29 -11.29 -2.57 8.93
N CYS A 30 -12.16 -3.44 8.43
CA CYS A 30 -12.85 -4.44 9.23
C CYS A 30 -11.98 -5.64 9.64
N PHE A 31 -10.69 -5.69 9.30
CA PHE A 31 -9.81 -6.72 9.83
C PHE A 31 -9.76 -6.62 11.35
N SER A 32 -10.33 -7.64 12.00
CA SER A 32 -10.14 -7.86 13.44
C SER A 32 -8.68 -8.13 13.78
N SER A 33 -7.87 -8.56 12.79
CA SER A 33 -6.43 -8.70 12.94
C SER A 33 -5.71 -7.35 12.90
N ARG A 34 -5.44 -6.81 14.08
CA ARG A 34 -4.48 -5.70 14.26
C ARG A 34 -3.02 -6.13 14.13
N ASN A 35 -2.76 -7.41 13.85
CA ASN A 35 -1.44 -8.03 13.79
C ASN A 35 -1.03 -8.41 12.35
N LEU A 36 -1.72 -7.90 11.34
CA LEU A 36 -1.38 -8.20 9.94
C LEU A 36 0.01 -7.61 9.62
N LYS A 37 0.97 -8.49 9.32
CA LYS A 37 2.35 -8.13 8.99
C LYS A 37 2.62 -8.18 7.49
N TYR A 38 1.91 -9.04 6.78
CA TYR A 38 2.14 -9.27 5.35
C TYR A 38 0.83 -9.17 4.59
N LEU A 39 0.77 -8.23 3.65
CA LEU A 39 -0.36 -8.03 2.75
C LEU A 39 0.12 -8.06 1.29
N ASP A 40 -0.42 -8.99 0.52
CA ASP A 40 -0.21 -9.11 -0.93
C ASP A 40 -1.57 -9.13 -1.63
N LEU A 41 -1.81 -8.10 -2.44
CA LEU A 41 -3.04 -7.90 -3.19
C LEU A 41 -2.67 -7.84 -4.67
N GLU A 42 -2.85 -8.95 -5.38
CA GLU A 42 -2.60 -9.08 -6.83
C GLU A 42 -3.93 -9.45 -7.51
N ASP A 43 -4.78 -8.44 -7.73
CA ASP A 43 -6.00 -8.60 -8.53
C ASP A 43 -6.52 -7.25 -9.06
N LYS A 44 -7.14 -7.31 -10.25
CA LYS A 44 -7.84 -6.18 -10.89
C LYS A 44 -9.21 -5.91 -10.29
N SER A 45 -9.79 -6.87 -9.57
CA SER A 45 -11.08 -6.71 -8.91
C SER A 45 -10.98 -6.01 -7.54
N VAL A 46 -9.76 -5.78 -7.06
CA VAL A 46 -9.49 -5.02 -5.83
C VAL A 46 -9.57 -3.53 -6.16
N ASP A 47 -10.63 -2.89 -5.69
CA ASP A 47 -10.84 -1.45 -5.82
C ASP A 47 -10.84 -0.80 -4.44
N LEU A 48 -9.74 -0.10 -4.15
CA LEU A 48 -9.52 0.61 -2.91
C LEU A 48 -9.68 2.13 -3.11
N SER A 49 -10.19 2.61 -4.25
CA SER A 49 -10.27 4.04 -4.57
C SER A 49 -11.03 4.87 -3.54
N ASP A 50 -11.95 4.23 -2.82
CA ASP A 50 -12.93 4.93 -1.99
C ASP A 50 -12.39 5.30 -0.60
N ASN A 51 -11.14 4.92 -0.26
CA ASN A 51 -10.60 5.19 1.06
C ASN A 51 -9.07 5.33 1.08
N SER A 52 -8.60 6.58 1.20
CA SER A 52 -7.19 6.91 1.33
C SER A 52 -6.54 6.45 2.65
N TYR A 53 -7.34 6.03 3.64
CA TYR A 53 -6.88 5.73 5.00
C TYR A 53 -6.76 4.24 5.30
N PHE A 54 -7.01 3.33 4.35
CA PHE A 54 -6.99 1.89 4.67
C PHE A 54 -5.63 1.41 5.23
N LEU A 55 -4.53 2.04 4.82
CA LEU A 55 -3.19 1.76 5.34
C LEU A 55 -2.93 2.31 6.75
N SER A 56 -3.73 3.29 7.21
CA SER A 56 -3.56 3.86 8.56
C SER A 56 -3.92 2.88 9.66
N GLU A 57 -4.77 1.89 9.36
CA GLU A 57 -5.22 0.87 10.32
C GLU A 57 -4.28 -0.34 10.42
N LEU A 58 -3.36 -0.51 9.47
CA LEU A 58 -2.44 -1.65 9.40
C LEU A 58 -1.11 -1.38 10.14
N ASN A 59 -1.21 -1.23 11.45
CA ASN A 59 -0.13 -0.71 12.32
C ASN A 59 1.08 -1.63 12.49
N CYS A 60 0.94 -2.90 12.13
CA CYS A 60 1.97 -3.93 12.23
C CYS A 60 2.52 -4.34 10.86
N LEU A 61 2.11 -3.65 9.78
CA LEU A 61 2.47 -4.05 8.43
C LEU A 61 3.97 -3.92 8.21
N GLU A 62 4.62 -5.03 7.86
CA GLU A 62 6.04 -5.11 7.53
C GLU A 62 6.27 -5.26 6.03
N TYR A 63 5.29 -5.82 5.31
CA TYR A 63 5.34 -6.05 3.87
C TYR A 63 4.01 -5.68 3.22
N LEU A 64 4.08 -4.84 2.19
CA LEU A 64 2.97 -4.51 1.31
C LEU A 64 3.36 -4.77 -0.15
N ARG A 65 2.60 -5.62 -0.83
CA ARG A 65 2.57 -5.71 -2.29
C ARG A 65 1.17 -5.42 -2.79
N VAL A 66 1.06 -4.50 -3.74
CA VAL A 66 -0.18 -4.24 -4.47
C VAL A 66 0.10 -4.27 -5.96
N SER A 67 -0.64 -5.09 -6.68
CA SER A 67 -0.50 -5.32 -8.11
C SER A 67 -1.85 -5.28 -8.80
N HIS A 68 -1.94 -4.56 -9.91
CA HIS A 68 -3.13 -4.47 -10.76
C HIS A 68 -4.40 -3.91 -10.10
N SER A 69 -4.33 -3.40 -8.87
CA SER A 69 -5.48 -2.83 -8.14
C SER A 69 -5.68 -1.34 -8.41
N ILE A 70 -6.87 -0.84 -8.09
CA ILE A 70 -7.15 0.61 -8.08
C ILE A 70 -6.88 1.12 -6.67
N LEU A 71 -5.91 2.02 -6.53
CA LEU A 71 -5.61 2.70 -5.27
C LEU A 71 -6.09 4.16 -5.32
N PRO A 72 -6.48 4.73 -4.18
CA PRO A 72 -6.65 6.17 -4.07
C PRO A 72 -5.29 6.83 -4.30
N LEU A 73 -5.31 8.02 -4.89
CA LEU A 73 -4.12 8.87 -4.87
C LEU A 73 -3.89 9.38 -3.45
N ASP A 74 -2.63 9.67 -3.11
CA ASP A 74 -2.22 10.17 -1.78
C ASP A 74 -2.35 9.14 -0.65
N HIS A 75 -2.61 7.87 -0.94
CA HIS A 75 -2.89 6.85 0.09
C HIS A 75 -1.71 6.58 1.03
N LEU A 76 -0.51 7.03 0.68
CA LEU A 76 0.67 6.95 1.54
C LEU A 76 0.89 8.19 2.42
N ILE A 77 0.15 9.28 2.20
CA ILE A 77 0.30 10.49 3.01
C ILE A 77 -0.13 10.25 4.47
N ASP A 78 -1.09 9.35 4.65
CA ASP A 78 -1.74 9.00 5.92
C ASP A 78 -1.29 7.64 6.48
N LEU A 79 -0.16 7.11 6.00
CA LEU A 79 0.53 6.03 6.70
C LEU A 79 0.69 6.45 8.17
N ASN A 80 0.02 5.72 9.06
CA ASN A 80 -0.05 6.03 10.48
C ASN A 80 1.34 6.35 11.07
N ARG A 81 1.35 7.16 12.14
CA ARG A 81 2.45 7.34 13.11
C ARG A 81 3.22 6.07 13.56
N LYS A 82 2.88 4.86 13.11
CA LYS A 82 3.66 3.63 13.35
C LYS A 82 4.04 2.85 12.09
N SER A 83 3.29 2.96 11.00
CA SER A 83 3.57 2.21 9.77
C SER A 83 4.94 2.56 9.19
N HIS A 84 5.38 3.81 9.36
CA HIS A 84 6.72 4.25 8.97
C HIS A 84 7.86 3.58 9.75
N LEU A 85 7.57 2.97 10.92
CA LEU A 85 8.54 2.25 11.75
C LEU A 85 8.49 0.73 11.55
N THR A 86 7.50 0.22 10.81
CA THR A 86 7.31 -1.23 10.63
C THR A 86 7.46 -1.68 9.19
N LEU A 87 7.09 -0.84 8.21
CA LEU A 87 7.03 -1.23 6.80
C LEU A 87 8.44 -1.33 6.19
N LYS A 88 8.94 -2.57 6.07
CA LYS A 88 10.25 -2.89 5.53
C LYS A 88 10.24 -3.10 4.02
N ALA A 89 9.10 -3.52 3.45
CA ALA A 89 9.00 -3.79 2.03
C ALA A 89 7.73 -3.18 1.42
N LEU A 90 7.92 -2.40 0.37
CA LEU A 90 6.86 -1.79 -0.43
C LEU A 90 7.06 -2.13 -1.90
N ILE A 91 6.09 -2.83 -2.49
CA ILE A 91 6.13 -3.28 -3.88
C ILE A 91 4.84 -2.85 -4.57
N TYR A 92 4.98 -2.04 -5.60
CA TYR A 92 3.88 -1.67 -6.47
C TYR A 92 4.09 -2.18 -7.88
N GLU A 93 3.02 -2.73 -8.44
CA GLU A 93 3.01 -3.24 -9.80
C GLU A 93 1.74 -2.78 -10.52
N HIS A 94 1.87 -2.13 -11.68
CA HIS A 94 0.74 -1.58 -12.44
C HIS A 94 -0.13 -0.56 -11.67
N ILE A 95 0.47 0.19 -10.74
CA ILE A 95 -0.22 1.19 -9.91
C ILE A 95 0.00 2.62 -10.43
N ARG A 96 -0.97 3.51 -10.17
CA ARG A 96 -0.81 4.96 -10.35
C ARG A 96 -0.42 5.61 -9.03
N LEU A 97 0.60 6.45 -9.05
CA LEU A 97 1.12 7.17 -7.89
C LEU A 97 1.26 8.65 -8.25
N ASN A 98 1.10 9.55 -7.30
CA ASN A 98 1.40 10.97 -7.51
C ASN A 98 2.50 11.47 -6.56
N VAL A 99 2.75 12.79 -6.56
CA VAL A 99 3.82 13.39 -5.76
C VAL A 99 3.66 13.16 -4.26
N TRP A 100 2.44 13.11 -3.73
CA TRP A 100 2.18 12.94 -2.30
C TRP A 100 2.43 11.50 -1.86
N ASP A 101 2.17 10.53 -2.73
CA ASP A 101 2.56 9.15 -2.49
C ASP A 101 4.07 9.01 -2.33
N LEU A 102 4.85 9.69 -3.18
CA LEU A 102 6.31 9.71 -3.08
C LEU A 102 6.78 10.38 -1.78
N MET A 103 6.15 11.49 -1.36
CA MET A 103 6.41 12.11 -0.06
C MET A 103 6.10 11.18 1.12
N GLY A 104 5.08 10.34 1.00
CA GLY A 104 4.75 9.31 1.98
C GLY A 104 5.87 8.27 2.10
N ILE A 105 6.42 7.83 0.96
CA ILE A 105 7.52 6.85 0.91
C ILE A 105 8.80 7.40 1.55
N GLU A 106 9.12 8.68 1.35
CA GLU A 106 10.29 9.32 1.98
C GLU A 106 10.26 9.26 3.51
N LYS A 107 9.07 9.14 4.11
CA LYS A 107 8.90 9.04 5.56
C LYS A 107 9.10 7.62 6.10
N LEU A 108 9.24 6.60 5.26
CA LEU A 108 9.38 5.21 5.68
C LEU A 108 10.82 4.93 6.16
N GLU A 109 11.08 5.13 7.45
CA GLU A 109 12.43 5.10 8.05
C GLU A 109 13.09 3.72 8.01
N VAL A 110 12.31 2.64 8.02
CA VAL A 110 12.80 1.26 8.07
C VAL A 110 12.66 0.52 6.74
N LEU A 111 12.42 1.24 5.64
CA LEU A 111 12.21 0.64 4.33
C LEU A 111 13.50 0.00 3.81
N GLU A 112 13.52 -1.32 3.71
CA GLU A 112 14.64 -2.13 3.21
C GLU A 112 14.47 -2.49 1.73
N LYS A 113 13.23 -2.51 1.24
CA LYS A 113 12.90 -2.88 -0.14
C LYS A 113 11.83 -1.98 -0.71
N LEU A 114 12.15 -1.32 -1.82
CA LEU A 114 11.21 -0.56 -2.63
C LEU A 114 11.24 -1.06 -4.07
N SER A 115 10.07 -1.27 -4.67
CA SER A 115 9.98 -1.66 -6.08
C SER A 115 8.76 -1.05 -6.75
N PHE A 116 8.98 -0.47 -7.93
CA PHE A 116 7.93 -0.02 -8.83
C PHE A 116 8.06 -0.76 -10.16
N GLN A 117 7.05 -1.53 -10.53
CA GLN A 117 7.01 -2.30 -11.77
C GLN A 117 5.82 -1.82 -12.59
N TYR A 118 6.07 -1.33 -13.80
CA TYR A 118 5.01 -0.85 -14.70
C TYR A 118 4.06 0.20 -14.07
N CYS A 119 4.54 0.95 -13.08
CA CYS A 119 3.77 2.01 -12.43
C CYS A 119 3.74 3.29 -13.28
N THR A 120 2.69 4.09 -13.12
CA THR A 120 2.55 5.41 -13.72
C THR A 120 2.66 6.47 -12.64
N PHE A 121 3.52 7.47 -12.83
CA PHE A 121 3.66 8.61 -11.92
C PHE A 121 2.92 9.83 -12.50
N LEU A 122 1.95 10.35 -11.75
CA LEU A 122 1.09 11.47 -12.11
C LEU A 122 1.58 12.79 -11.50
N ASP A 123 1.25 13.91 -12.16
CA ASP A 123 1.51 15.29 -11.70
C ASP A 123 2.94 15.54 -11.20
N THR A 124 3.89 15.04 -11.97
CA THR A 124 5.31 15.22 -11.71
C THR A 124 5.77 16.48 -12.42
N ASP A 125 5.48 17.66 -11.86
CA ASP A 125 6.19 18.87 -12.28
C ASP A 125 7.69 18.56 -12.22
N SER A 126 8.36 18.60 -13.37
CA SER A 126 9.65 17.95 -13.61
C SER A 126 10.77 18.32 -12.62
N TYR A 127 10.61 19.43 -11.91
CA TYR A 127 11.52 19.89 -10.86
C TYR A 127 11.45 19.03 -9.58
N ASN A 128 10.24 18.67 -9.13
CA ASN A 128 10.06 17.82 -7.95
C ASN A 128 10.47 16.38 -8.23
N PHE A 129 10.15 15.87 -9.42
CA PHE A 129 10.51 14.50 -9.80
C PHE A 129 12.02 14.25 -9.84
N LYS A 130 12.82 15.25 -10.25
CA LYS A 130 14.29 15.15 -10.24
C LYS A 130 14.86 14.91 -8.84
N ASN A 131 14.22 15.43 -7.80
CA ASN A 131 14.65 15.21 -6.42
C ASN A 131 14.27 13.81 -5.94
N TYR A 132 13.06 13.33 -6.25
CA TYR A 132 12.67 11.95 -5.97
C TYR A 132 13.52 10.93 -6.73
N TYR A 133 13.89 11.24 -7.97
CA TYR A 133 14.80 10.40 -8.74
C TYR A 133 16.15 10.24 -8.02
N LYS A 134 16.70 11.31 -7.43
CA LYS A 134 17.93 11.21 -6.63
C LYS A 134 17.73 10.38 -5.36
N PHE A 135 16.61 10.57 -4.67
CA PHE A 135 16.25 9.77 -3.49
C PHE A 135 16.20 8.27 -3.82
N PHE A 136 15.51 7.88 -4.89
CA PHE A 136 15.43 6.47 -5.30
C PHE A 136 16.75 5.87 -5.77
N HIS A 137 17.71 6.68 -6.26
CA HIS A 137 19.06 6.22 -6.58
C HIS A 137 19.98 6.09 -5.35
N SER A 138 19.56 6.59 -4.19
CA SER A 138 20.33 6.55 -2.95
C SER A 138 19.88 5.47 -1.95
N LEU A 139 18.70 4.87 -2.20
CA LEU A 139 18.22 3.66 -1.54
C LEU A 139 18.94 2.43 -2.10
#